data_AF-A0A2K0UMS6-F1
#
_entry.id   AF-A0A2K0UMS6-F1
#
_cell.length_a   1.000
_cell.length_b   1.000
_cell.length_c   1.000
_cell.angle_alpha   90.00
_cell.angle_beta   90.00
_cell.angle_gamma   90.00
#
_symmetry.space_group_name_H-M   'P 1'
#
loop_
_entity.id
_entity.type
_entity.pdbx_description
1 polymer ?
#
loop_
_entity_poly.entity_id
_entity_poly.type
_entity_poly.pdbx_seq_one_letter_code
_entity_poly.pdbx_strand_id
1 'polypeptide(L)'
;MEELFGRQFQSPDEARVAIDAAAQPLGYNFVKHRVRPNSIEFRCSKGRTYKAQRDANVPAAKRRETSSQMTGCPYRLVVGRQHVLAPWIIRRTRGEKSTEHNHPTFPSSAHSRYRNKALEKKMDKVMSYYELGLRPIQILGQLQREHENDPELQGLTRHDIYNAIRKHRQQEELDKPTEKE
;
A
#
# COMPACT_ATOMS: atom_id res chain seq x y z
N MET A 1 11.86 11.23 -4.06
CA MET A 1 12.01 10.87 -2.63
C MET A 1 12.84 11.88 -1.87
N GLU A 2 13.97 12.35 -2.42
CA GLU A 2 14.87 13.30 -1.75
C GLU A 2 14.21 14.59 -1.27
N GLU A 3 13.37 15.17 -2.12
CA GLU A 3 12.62 16.41 -1.85
C GLU A 3 11.67 16.32 -0.64
N LEU A 4 11.35 15.10 -0.17
CA LEU A 4 10.52 14.91 1.01
C LEU A 4 11.30 15.02 2.31
N PHE A 5 12.61 14.79 2.30
CA PHE A 5 13.41 14.80 3.53
C PHE A 5 13.50 16.22 4.08
N GLY A 6 13.25 16.36 5.39
CA GLY A 6 13.20 17.66 6.06
C GLY A 6 11.87 18.40 5.93
N ARG A 7 10.97 17.96 5.05
CA ARG A 7 9.62 18.55 4.94
C ARG A 7 8.79 18.27 6.20
N GLN A 8 8.04 19.28 6.61
CA GLN A 8 7.17 19.26 7.79
C GLN A 8 5.73 18.95 7.41
N PHE A 9 5.03 18.22 8.27
CA PHE A 9 3.64 17.80 8.12
C PHE A 9 2.89 17.94 9.45
N GLN A 10 1.60 18.23 9.38
CA GLN A 10 0.75 18.38 10.56
C GLN A 10 0.39 17.02 11.16
N SER A 11 0.29 15.99 10.32
CA SER A 11 -0.05 14.64 10.74
C SER A 11 0.84 13.58 10.08
N PRO A 12 0.99 12.40 10.70
CA PRO A 12 1.72 11.30 10.08
C PRO A 12 1.00 10.73 8.85
N ASP A 13 -0.32 10.92 8.73
CA ASP A 13 -1.09 10.49 7.56
C ASP A 13 -0.88 11.44 6.37
N GLU A 14 -0.76 12.75 6.63
CA GLU A 14 -0.35 13.72 5.60
C GLU A 14 1.05 13.40 5.06
N ALA A 15 2.00 13.12 5.96
CA ALA A 15 3.33 12.66 5.57
C ALA A 15 3.26 11.36 4.76
N ARG A 16 2.36 10.44 5.11
CA ARG A 16 2.15 9.20 4.36
C ARG A 16 1.64 9.46 2.95
N VAL A 17 0.71 10.39 2.77
CA VAL A 17 0.19 10.79 1.45
C VAL A 17 1.29 11.37 0.60
N ALA A 18 2.14 12.23 1.16
CA ALA A 18 3.28 12.80 0.46
C ALA A 18 4.30 11.72 0.04
N ILE A 19 4.58 10.76 0.92
CA ILE A 19 5.44 9.60 0.60
C ILE A 19 4.85 8.80 -0.56
N ASP A 20 3.54 8.51 -0.55
CA ASP A 20 2.89 7.78 -1.66
C ASP A 20 2.98 8.57 -2.97
N ALA A 21 2.71 9.87 -2.95
CA ALA A 21 2.75 10.71 -4.14
C ALA A 21 4.14 10.72 -4.79
N ALA A 22 5.21 10.72 -3.98
CA ALA A 22 6.57 10.66 -4.50
C ALA A 22 7.00 9.23 -4.91
N ALA A 23 6.52 8.19 -4.23
CA ALA A 23 6.97 6.81 -4.42
C ALA A 23 6.21 6.08 -5.54
N GLN A 24 4.92 6.37 -5.72
CA GLN A 24 4.06 5.73 -6.71
C GLN A 24 4.60 5.85 -8.14
N PRO A 25 4.93 7.05 -8.67
CA PRO A 25 5.45 7.17 -10.04
C PRO A 25 6.82 6.52 -10.21
N LEU A 26 7.60 6.38 -9.12
CA LEU A 26 8.89 5.68 -9.11
C LEU A 26 8.74 4.15 -9.00
N GLY A 27 7.51 3.62 -8.91
CA GLY A 27 7.26 2.19 -8.80
C GLY A 27 7.61 1.56 -7.45
N TYR A 28 7.74 2.40 -6.40
CA TYR A 28 8.02 1.98 -5.04
C TYR A 28 6.78 2.08 -4.15
N ASN A 29 6.76 1.28 -3.08
CA ASN A 29 5.70 1.33 -2.06
C ASN A 29 6.32 1.11 -0.67
N PHE A 30 5.78 1.81 0.32
CA PHE A 30 6.22 1.79 1.70
C PHE A 30 5.14 1.22 2.64
N VAL A 31 5.58 0.42 3.61
CA VAL A 31 4.71 -0.20 4.61
C VAL A 31 5.21 0.19 6.00
N LYS A 32 4.28 0.48 6.93
CA LYS A 32 4.61 0.73 8.34
C LYS A 32 5.39 -0.48 8.88
N HIS A 33 6.56 -0.23 9.44
CA HIS A 33 7.42 -1.25 10.04
C HIS A 33 7.33 -1.21 11.56
N ARG A 34 7.65 -0.05 12.14
CA ARG A 34 7.64 0.18 13.59
C ARG A 34 6.89 1.47 13.88
N VAL A 35 5.91 1.41 14.76
CA VAL A 35 5.12 2.56 15.20
C VAL A 35 5.46 2.85 16.66
N ARG A 36 5.78 4.11 16.95
CA ARG A 36 5.99 4.66 18.29
C ARG A 36 5.21 5.98 18.39
N PRO A 37 4.93 6.48 19.62
CA PRO A 37 4.12 7.70 19.80
C PRO A 37 4.60 8.93 19.02
N ASN A 38 5.91 9.07 18.82
CA ASN A 38 6.53 10.21 18.11
C ASN A 38 7.30 9.81 16.85
N SER A 39 7.22 8.55 16.42
CA SER A 39 7.95 8.10 15.23
C SER A 39 7.32 6.90 14.56
N ILE A 40 7.22 6.92 13.23
CA ILE A 40 6.81 5.81 12.39
C ILE A 40 7.95 5.50 11.43
N GLU A 41 8.54 4.31 11.57
CA GLU A 41 9.50 3.78 10.60
C GLU A 41 8.72 3.11 9.48
N PHE A 42 9.01 3.50 8.25
CA PHE A 42 8.54 2.88 7.03
C PHE A 42 9.66 2.07 6.40
N ARG A 43 9.32 0.89 5.89
CA ARG A 43 10.20 0.06 5.06
C ARG A 43 9.62 -0.08 3.66
N CYS A 44 10.47 -0.36 2.69
CA CYS A 44 10.00 -0.81 1.38
C CYS A 44 9.07 -2.04 1.52
N SER A 45 8.03 -2.13 0.70
CA SER A 45 7.12 -3.28 0.65
C SER A 45 7.86 -4.60 0.40
N LYS A 46 9.03 -4.55 -0.25
CA LYS A 46 9.95 -5.68 -0.51
C LYS A 46 10.94 -5.97 0.62
N GLY A 47 10.89 -5.22 1.72
CA GLY A 47 11.88 -5.24 2.79
C GLY A 47 11.80 -6.39 3.79
N ARG A 48 10.85 -7.31 3.64
CA ARG A 48 10.82 -8.52 4.48
C ARG A 48 11.85 -9.54 4.01
N THR A 49 12.23 -10.46 4.90
CA THR A 49 13.20 -11.52 4.60
C THR A 49 12.84 -12.27 3.33
N TYR A 50 13.80 -12.34 2.40
CA TYR A 50 13.68 -13.21 1.23
C TYR A 50 13.62 -14.66 1.71
N LYS A 51 12.58 -15.38 1.30
CA LYS A 51 12.48 -16.83 1.50
C LYS A 51 12.56 -17.49 0.13
N ALA A 52 13.59 -18.30 -0.08
CA ALA A 52 13.69 -19.11 -1.29
C ALA A 52 12.57 -20.15 -1.28
N GLN A 53 11.54 -19.91 -2.09
CA GLN A 53 10.45 -20.87 -2.31
C GLN A 53 10.62 -21.66 -3.60
N ARG A 54 11.73 -21.43 -4.31
CA ARG A 54 11.98 -21.97 -5.65
C ARG A 54 12.82 -23.22 -5.53
N ASP A 55 12.39 -24.28 -6.21
CA ASP A 55 13.20 -25.47 -6.42
C ASP A 55 14.46 -25.09 -7.23
N ALA A 56 15.63 -25.42 -6.67
CA ALA A 56 16.92 -25.13 -7.29
C ALA A 56 17.08 -25.85 -8.64
N ASN A 57 16.37 -26.97 -8.83
CA ASN A 57 16.49 -27.83 -10.02
C ASN A 57 15.73 -27.30 -11.24
N VAL A 58 14.83 -26.32 -11.08
CA VAL A 58 14.09 -25.75 -12.22
C VAL A 58 14.98 -24.70 -12.92
N PRO A 59 15.25 -24.80 -14.24
CA PRO A 59 16.04 -23.79 -14.96
C PRO A 59 15.45 -22.38 -14.86
N ALA A 60 16.31 -21.36 -14.75
CA ALA A 60 15.89 -19.97 -14.56
C ALA A 60 14.84 -19.49 -15.58
N ALA A 61 15.00 -19.86 -16.86
CA ALA A 61 14.08 -19.51 -17.94
C ALA A 61 12.66 -20.09 -17.78
N LYS A 62 12.50 -21.19 -17.01
CA LYS A 62 11.18 -21.79 -16.71
C LYS A 62 10.61 -21.26 -15.39
N ARG A 63 11.33 -20.41 -14.67
CA ARG A 63 10.87 -19.86 -13.38
C ARG A 63 9.95 -18.67 -13.63
N ARG A 64 8.79 -18.67 -12.96
CA ARG A 64 7.88 -17.52 -12.95
C ARG A 64 8.51 -16.35 -12.19
N GLU A 65 8.57 -15.19 -12.84
CA GLU A 65 8.92 -13.93 -12.20
C GLU A 65 7.67 -13.32 -11.56
N THR A 66 7.71 -13.13 -10.24
CA THR A 66 6.58 -12.57 -9.50
C THR A 66 6.96 -11.23 -8.90
N SER A 67 6.12 -10.23 -9.15
CA SER A 67 6.20 -8.91 -8.52
C SER A 67 5.78 -8.92 -7.05
N SER A 68 5.46 -10.08 -6.47
CA SER A 68 5.10 -10.24 -5.05
C SER A 68 6.25 -10.71 -4.16
N GLN A 69 7.29 -11.35 -4.72
CA GLN A 69 8.41 -11.90 -3.95
C GLN A 69 9.14 -10.81 -3.14
N MET A 70 9.38 -11.08 -1.86
CA MET A 70 10.15 -10.19 -0.98
C MET A 70 11.64 -10.32 -1.29
N THR A 71 12.42 -9.23 -1.23
CA THR A 71 13.86 -9.23 -1.60
C THR A 71 14.78 -8.91 -0.43
N GLY A 72 14.25 -8.72 0.79
CA GLY A 72 15.04 -8.22 1.91
C GLY A 72 15.50 -6.77 1.70
N CYS A 73 14.75 -5.99 0.91
CA CYS A 73 15.08 -4.61 0.58
C CYS A 73 15.41 -3.78 1.84
N PRO A 74 16.62 -3.21 1.93
CA PRO A 74 17.06 -2.49 3.12
C PRO A 74 16.47 -1.08 3.21
N TYR A 75 15.86 -0.55 2.14
CA TYR A 75 15.37 0.82 2.10
C TYR A 75 14.36 1.14 3.21
N ARG A 76 14.64 2.19 3.98
CA ARG A 76 13.81 2.66 5.09
C ARG A 76 13.84 4.17 5.25
N LEU A 77 12.72 4.73 5.67
CA LEU A 77 12.57 6.12 6.07
C LEU A 77 11.81 6.23 7.38
N VAL A 78 11.97 7.34 8.07
CA VAL A 78 11.29 7.60 9.34
C VAL A 78 10.47 8.87 9.24
N VAL A 79 9.21 8.81 9.64
CA VAL A 79 8.37 9.98 9.89
C VAL A 79 8.35 10.20 11.39
N GLY A 80 8.91 11.29 11.90
CA GLY A 80 8.99 11.50 13.34
C GLY A 80 8.96 12.96 13.75
N ARG A 81 8.52 13.19 14.98
CA ARG A 81 8.46 14.50 15.64
C ARG A 81 9.31 14.49 16.92
N GLN A 82 9.76 15.65 17.37
CA GLN A 82 10.60 15.75 18.57
C GLN A 82 9.77 15.63 19.85
N HIS A 83 8.62 16.29 19.90
CA HIS A 83 7.64 16.24 20.98
C HIS A 83 6.22 16.28 20.39
N VAL A 84 5.18 16.16 21.24
CA VAL A 84 3.78 16.02 20.79
C VAL A 84 3.32 17.19 19.91
N LEU A 85 3.71 18.43 20.27
CA LEU A 85 3.36 19.64 19.52
C LEU A 85 4.27 19.92 18.31
N ALA A 86 5.31 19.12 18.09
CA ALA A 86 6.25 19.37 16.99
C ALA A 86 5.68 18.82 15.69
N PRO A 87 5.97 19.45 14.54
CA PRO A 87 5.58 18.92 13.25
C PRO A 87 6.24 17.55 13.01
N TRP A 88 5.56 16.73 12.21
CA TRP A 88 6.10 15.47 11.72
C TRP A 88 7.07 15.75 10.59
N ILE A 89 8.25 15.12 10.64
CA ILE A 89 9.31 15.34 9.65
C ILE A 89 9.73 14.00 9.07
N ILE A 90 9.87 13.94 7.74
CA ILE A 90 10.43 12.78 7.05
C ILE A 90 11.97 12.87 7.13
N ARG A 91 12.60 11.81 7.62
CA ARG A 91 14.05 11.69 7.80
C ARG A 91 14.55 10.38 7.20
N ARG A 92 15.81 10.40 6.75
CA ARG A 92 16.54 9.18 6.41
C ARG A 92 16.80 8.35 7.65
N THR A 93 16.83 7.03 7.47
CA THR A 93 17.34 6.12 8.50
C THR A 93 18.87 6.23 8.52
N ARG A 94 19.49 6.11 9.70
CA ARG A 94 20.96 6.22 9.87
C ARG A 94 21.78 5.09 9.24
N GLY A 95 21.14 4.02 8.74
CA GLY A 95 21.85 2.91 8.11
C GLY A 95 22.21 3.23 6.67
N GLU A 96 23.49 3.11 6.32
CA GLU A 96 24.03 3.38 4.97
C GLU A 96 23.29 2.61 3.87
N LYS A 97 23.02 1.32 4.09
CA LYS A 97 22.24 0.50 3.13
C LYS A 97 20.75 0.85 3.06
N SER A 98 20.25 1.72 3.94
CA SER A 98 18.81 2.04 4.02
C SER A 98 18.35 3.09 3.01
N THR A 99 19.24 3.56 2.15
CA THR A 99 18.97 4.60 1.15
C THR A 99 18.79 4.05 -0.26
N GLU A 100 19.07 2.76 -0.48
CA GLU A 100 19.04 2.13 -1.80
C GLU A 100 18.07 0.95 -1.84
N HIS A 101 17.41 0.79 -2.99
CA HIS A 101 16.56 -0.36 -3.28
C HIS A 101 17.40 -1.47 -3.92
N ASN A 102 17.20 -2.72 -3.50
CA ASN A 102 17.90 -3.88 -4.05
C ASN A 102 17.07 -4.68 -5.07
N HIS A 103 16.04 -4.06 -5.64
CA HIS A 103 15.09 -4.70 -6.55
C HIS A 103 14.64 -3.72 -7.63
N PRO A 104 14.19 -4.21 -8.80
CA PRO A 104 13.67 -3.34 -9.84
C PRO A 104 12.39 -2.62 -9.39
N THR A 105 12.04 -1.58 -10.13
CA THR A 105 10.75 -0.89 -9.98
C THR A 105 9.61 -1.77 -10.49
N PHE A 106 8.43 -1.63 -9.90
CA PHE A 106 7.24 -2.36 -10.33
C PHE A 106 6.10 -1.37 -10.65
N PRO A 107 5.19 -1.70 -11.57
CA PRO A 107 4.04 -0.85 -11.84
C PRO A 107 3.22 -0.63 -10.56
N SER A 108 2.58 0.53 -10.44
CA SER A 108 1.75 0.88 -9.28
C SER A 108 0.68 -0.18 -9.00
N SER A 109 0.09 -0.74 -10.06
CA SER A 109 -0.89 -1.83 -10.01
C SER A 109 -0.38 -3.12 -9.37
N ALA A 110 0.93 -3.38 -9.34
CA ALA A 110 1.50 -4.53 -8.64
C ALA A 110 1.43 -4.38 -7.11
N HIS A 111 1.31 -3.15 -6.62
CA HIS A 111 1.30 -2.82 -5.20
C HIS A 111 -0.14 -2.71 -4.68
N SER A 112 -0.52 -3.61 -3.76
CA SER A 112 -1.87 -3.62 -3.17
C SER A 112 -2.30 -2.28 -2.56
N ARG A 113 -1.35 -1.49 -2.03
CA ARG A 113 -1.64 -0.17 -1.47
C ARG A 113 -2.25 0.78 -2.52
N TYR A 114 -1.68 0.83 -3.72
CA TYR A 114 -2.13 1.76 -4.75
C TYR A 114 -3.43 1.27 -5.40
N ARG A 115 -3.57 -0.05 -5.59
CA ARG A 115 -4.85 -0.66 -5.96
C ARG A 115 -5.96 -0.34 -4.97
N ASN A 116 -5.70 -0.51 -3.68
CA ASN A 116 -6.68 -0.20 -2.63
C ASN A 116 -7.02 1.29 -2.60
N LYS A 117 -6.04 2.19 -2.79
CA LYS A 117 -6.28 3.63 -2.86
C LYS A 117 -7.14 4.02 -4.07
N ALA A 118 -6.93 3.38 -5.22
CA ALA A 118 -7.78 3.56 -6.39
C ALA A 118 -9.21 3.04 -6.13
N LEU A 119 -9.33 1.89 -5.47
CA LEU A 119 -10.61 1.28 -5.09
C LEU A 119 -11.37 2.11 -4.05
N GLU A 120 -10.70 2.67 -3.05
CA GLU A 120 -11.30 3.52 -2.01
C GLU A 120 -12.00 4.75 -2.63
N LYS A 121 -11.44 5.33 -3.70
CA LYS A 121 -12.09 6.43 -4.45
C LYS A 121 -13.37 6.02 -5.18
N LYS A 122 -13.62 4.72 -5.31
CA LYS A 122 -14.76 4.13 -6.03
C LYS A 122 -15.62 3.28 -5.10
N MET A 123 -15.43 3.38 -3.78
CA MET A 123 -16.12 2.53 -2.82
C MET A 123 -17.64 2.69 -2.90
N ASP A 124 -18.15 3.90 -3.09
CA ASP A 124 -19.60 4.15 -3.21
C ASP A 124 -20.23 3.33 -4.35
N LYS A 125 -19.53 3.23 -5.49
CA LYS A 125 -19.97 2.39 -6.61
C LYS A 125 -19.83 0.89 -6.32
N VAL A 126 -18.76 0.50 -5.63
CA VAL A 126 -18.56 -0.90 -5.22
C VAL A 126 -19.71 -1.35 -4.33
N MET A 127 -20.11 -0.50 -3.38
CA MET A 127 -21.20 -0.78 -2.45
C MET A 127 -22.55 -0.75 -3.15
N SER A 128 -22.82 0.19 -4.04
CA SER A 128 -24.07 0.19 -4.82
C SER A 128 -24.23 -1.08 -5.66
N TYR A 129 -23.16 -1.56 -6.29
CA TYR A 129 -23.18 -2.83 -7.01
C TYR A 129 -23.36 -4.04 -6.09
N TYR A 130 -22.77 -4.00 -4.91
CA TYR A 130 -22.94 -5.06 -3.91
C TYR A 130 -24.37 -5.13 -3.36
N GLU A 131 -25.00 -3.98 -3.09
CA GLU A 131 -26.40 -3.87 -2.65
C GLU A 131 -27.38 -4.39 -3.70
N LEU A 132 -27.05 -4.24 -4.99
CA LEU A 132 -27.76 -4.87 -6.11
C LEU A 132 -27.56 -6.39 -6.22
N GLY A 133 -26.83 -6.99 -5.28
CA GLY A 133 -26.59 -8.44 -5.22
C GLY A 133 -25.50 -8.95 -6.16
N LEU A 134 -24.69 -8.06 -6.76
CA LEU A 134 -23.62 -8.49 -7.66
C LEU A 134 -22.46 -9.13 -6.88
N ARG A 135 -21.91 -10.21 -7.46
CA ARG A 135 -20.77 -10.91 -6.86
C ARG A 135 -19.47 -10.12 -7.10
N PRO A 136 -18.45 -10.22 -6.24
CA PRO A 136 -17.19 -9.47 -6.37
C PRO A 136 -16.51 -9.56 -7.74
N ILE A 137 -16.63 -10.69 -8.44
CA ILE A 137 -16.08 -10.86 -9.80
C ILE A 137 -16.86 -10.06 -10.87
N GLN A 138 -18.17 -9.91 -10.70
CA GLN A 138 -19.02 -9.11 -11.59
C GLN A 138 -18.78 -7.61 -11.36
N ILE A 139 -18.66 -7.22 -10.08
CA ILE A 139 -18.29 -5.85 -9.69
C ILE A 139 -16.94 -5.46 -10.29
N LEU A 140 -15.93 -6.34 -10.16
CA LEU A 140 -14.62 -6.13 -10.78
C LEU A 140 -14.74 -5.89 -12.29
N GLY A 141 -15.48 -6.75 -12.99
CA GLY A 141 -15.65 -6.63 -14.45
C GLY A 141 -16.44 -5.38 -14.88
N GLN A 142 -17.34 -4.86 -14.05
CA GLN A 142 -17.98 -3.56 -14.31
C GLN A 142 -17.01 -2.41 -14.11
N LEU A 143 -16.29 -2.39 -12.98
CA LEU A 143 -15.31 -1.34 -12.68
C LEU A 143 -14.20 -1.26 -13.72
N GLN A 144 -13.70 -2.40 -14.20
CA GLN A 144 -12.66 -2.44 -15.24
C GLN A 144 -13.18 -1.96 -16.60
N ARG A 145 -14.44 -2.25 -16.96
CA ARG A 145 -15.04 -1.75 -18.21
C ARG A 145 -15.35 -0.26 -18.17
N GLU A 146 -15.78 0.25 -17.03
CA GLU A 146 -16.03 1.69 -16.86
C GLU A 146 -14.74 2.53 -16.84
N HIS A 147 -13.62 1.90 -16.48
CA HIS A 147 -12.35 2.56 -16.24
C HIS A 147 -11.19 1.86 -16.96
N GLU A 148 -11.36 1.62 -18.27
CA GLU A 148 -10.35 0.97 -19.11
C GLU A 148 -8.99 1.70 -19.10
N ASN A 149 -9.01 3.02 -18.93
CA ASN A 149 -7.80 3.86 -18.93
C ASN A 149 -7.11 4.00 -17.56
N ASP A 150 -7.64 3.39 -16.48
CA ASP A 150 -7.06 3.48 -15.14
C ASP A 150 -6.20 2.23 -14.83
N PRO A 151 -4.86 2.30 -14.88
CA PRO A 151 -3.99 1.14 -14.72
C PRO A 151 -4.10 0.47 -13.35
N GLU A 152 -4.39 1.23 -12.30
CA GLU A 152 -4.57 0.71 -10.95
C GLU A 152 -5.86 -0.11 -10.84
N LEU A 153 -6.95 0.33 -11.47
CA LEU A 153 -8.21 -0.41 -11.52
C LEU A 153 -8.13 -1.64 -12.43
N GLN A 154 -7.40 -1.55 -13.55
CA GLN A 154 -7.12 -2.73 -14.39
C GLN A 154 -6.32 -3.81 -13.64
N GLY A 155 -5.44 -3.40 -12.72
CA GLY A 155 -4.69 -4.32 -11.88
C GLY A 155 -5.47 -4.95 -10.73
N LEU A 156 -6.72 -4.56 -10.49
CA LEU A 156 -7.52 -5.09 -9.39
C LEU A 156 -7.80 -6.59 -9.57
N THR A 157 -7.89 -7.27 -8.43
CA THR A 157 -8.29 -8.66 -8.35
C THR A 157 -9.63 -8.79 -7.65
N ARG A 158 -10.33 -9.91 -7.88
CA ARG A 158 -11.59 -10.20 -7.17
C ARG A 158 -11.45 -10.16 -5.63
N HIS A 159 -10.26 -10.49 -5.14
CA HIS A 159 -9.96 -10.50 -3.71
C HIS A 159 -9.83 -9.07 -3.16
N ASP A 160 -9.35 -8.12 -3.96
CA ASP A 160 -9.28 -6.71 -3.55
C ASP A 160 -10.71 -6.18 -3.32
N ILE A 161 -11.66 -6.47 -4.23
CA ILE A 161 -13.08 -6.13 -4.06
C ILE A 161 -13.70 -6.80 -2.84
N TYR A 162 -13.49 -8.12 -2.69
CA TYR A 162 -14.00 -8.86 -1.53
C TYR A 162 -13.49 -8.29 -0.21
N ASN A 163 -12.18 -8.01 -0.12
CA ASN A 163 -11.57 -7.44 1.07
C ASN A 163 -12.08 -6.02 1.36
N ALA A 164 -12.32 -5.21 0.32
CA ALA A 164 -12.89 -3.87 0.44
C ALA A 164 -14.30 -3.89 1.03
N ILE A 165 -15.20 -4.71 0.48
CA ILE A 165 -16.57 -4.87 0.99
C ILE A 165 -16.56 -5.37 2.44
N ARG A 166 -15.73 -6.38 2.73
CA ARG A 166 -15.60 -6.92 4.09
C ARG A 166 -15.13 -5.85 5.07
N LYS A 167 -14.13 -5.04 4.70
CA LYS A 167 -13.59 -3.96 5.54
C LYS A 167 -14.65 -2.88 5.77
N HIS A 168 -15.42 -2.51 4.75
CA HIS A 168 -16.51 -1.53 4.86
C HIS A 168 -17.53 -1.97 5.91
N ARG A 169 -18.04 -3.20 5.79
CA ARG A 169 -19.01 -3.76 6.73
C ARG A 169 -18.51 -3.83 8.16
N GLN A 170 -17.24 -4.21 8.35
CA GLN A 170 -16.62 -4.23 9.68
C GLN A 170 -16.55 -2.82 10.29
N GLN A 171 -16.30 -1.81 9.47
CA GLN A 171 -16.27 -0.42 9.94
C GLN A 171 -17.67 0.05 10.33
N GLU A 172 -18.68 -0.24 9.52
CA GLU A 172 -20.09 0.06 9.85
C GLU A 172 -20.55 -0.60 11.14
N GLU A 173 -20.14 -1.84 11.40
CA GLU A 173 -20.44 -2.55 12.66
C GLU A 173 -19.78 -1.90 13.88
N LEU A 174 -18.58 -1.35 13.73
CA LEU A 174 -17.86 -0.65 14.81
C LEU A 174 -18.41 0.76 15.05
N ASP A 175 -18.95 1.40 14.02
CA ASP A 175 -19.50 2.76 14.08
C ASP A 175 -20.96 2.78 14.54
N LYS A 176 -21.61 1.62 14.70
CA LYS A 176 -22.92 1.53 15.34
C LYS A 176 -22.82 1.94 16.81
N PRO A 177 -23.62 2.92 17.28
CA PRO A 177 -23.65 3.26 18.70
C PRO A 177 -24.06 2.03 19.49
N THR A 178 -23.30 1.71 20.54
CA THR A 178 -23.68 0.69 21.51
C THR A 178 -24.88 1.26 22.27
N GLU A 179 -26.09 0.94 21.83
CA GLU A 179 -27.28 1.08 22.66
C GLU A 179 -27.09 0.16 23.87
N LYS A 180 -26.61 0.73 24.96
CA LYS A 180 -26.66 0.11 26.28
C LYS A 180 -28.05 0.38 26.82
N GLU A 181 -28.89 -0.66 26.83
CA GLU A 181 -30.06 -0.76 27.70
C GLU A 181 -29.64 -0.80 29.18
#